data_AF-A0A286U214-F1
#
_entry.id   AF-A0A286U214-F1
#
_cell.length_a   1.000
_cell.length_b   1.000
_cell.length_c   1.000
_cell.angle_alpha   90.00
_cell.angle_beta   90.00
_cell.angle_gamma   90.00
#
_symmetry.space_group_name_H-M   'P 1'
#
loop_
_entity.id
_entity.type
_entity.pdbx_description
1 polymer ?
#
loop_
_entity_poly.entity_id
_entity_poly.type
_entity_poly.pdbx_seq_one_letter_code
_entity_poly.pdbx_strand_id
1 'polypeptide(L)'
;MKFKKTAINLETFYNNTAKLSDLPDYINRALEQAGEGNDIILTGKAPVWLYLKIAHALHGKARKLIYRSPVTGDVVIFNHNPM
;
A
#
# COMPACT_ATOMS: atom_id res chain seq x y z
N MET A 1 -4.53 22.46 -3.17
CA MET A 1 -5.18 21.23 -2.65
C MET A 1 -4.21 20.54 -1.70
N LYS A 2 -4.58 20.25 -0.45
CA LYS A 2 -3.71 19.52 0.50
C LYS A 2 -3.99 18.02 0.33
N PHE A 3 -3.00 17.26 -0.12
CA PHE A 3 -3.13 15.82 -0.32
C PHE A 3 -3.00 15.11 1.03
N LYS A 4 -3.88 14.14 1.30
CA LYS A 4 -3.86 13.38 2.54
C LYS A 4 -2.80 12.29 2.44
N LYS A 5 -2.05 12.10 3.54
CA LYS A 5 -1.11 10.99 3.70
C LYS A 5 -1.77 9.89 4.52
N THR A 6 -1.83 8.68 4.00
CA THR A 6 -2.48 7.53 4.63
C THR A 6 -1.49 6.37 4.76
N ALA A 7 -1.37 5.80 5.96
CA ALA A 7 -0.56 4.61 6.20
C ALA A 7 -1.45 3.36 6.21
N ILE A 8 -1.05 2.35 5.44
CA ILE A 8 -1.73 1.05 5.35
C ILE A 8 -0.76 -0.01 5.89
N ASN A 9 -1.12 -0.63 7.01
CA ASN A 9 -0.34 -1.69 7.64
C ASN A 9 -0.84 -3.06 7.15
N LEU A 10 -0.09 -3.69 6.23
CA LEU A 10 -0.45 -4.98 5.62
C LEU A 10 -0.43 -6.15 6.61
N GLU A 11 0.26 -6.03 7.75
CA GLU A 11 0.26 -7.07 8.79
C GLU A 11 -1.14 -7.28 9.38
N THR A 12 -2.00 -6.25 9.31
CA THR A 12 -3.39 -6.30 9.80
C THR A 12 -4.35 -6.95 8.80
N PHE A 13 -3.87 -7.38 7.63
CA PHE A 13 -4.74 -7.85 6.55
C PHE A 13 -5.11 -9.33 6.68
N TYR A 14 -4.35 -10.08 7.47
CA TYR A 14 -4.48 -11.52 7.62
C TYR A 14 -4.10 -11.95 9.03
N ASN A 15 -4.47 -13.18 9.40
CA ASN A 15 -4.10 -13.76 10.68
C ASN A 15 -2.91 -14.70 10.51
N ASN A 16 -1.75 -14.32 11.05
CA ASN A 16 -0.48 -15.06 11.04
C ASN A 16 0.13 -15.26 9.64
N THR A 17 -0.56 -15.95 8.73
CA THR A 17 -0.09 -16.26 7.37
C THR A 17 -1.08 -15.73 6.33
N ALA A 18 -0.60 -14.87 5.43
CA ALA A 18 -1.38 -14.40 4.29
C ALA A 18 -1.67 -15.53 3.30
N LYS A 19 -2.87 -15.60 2.76
CA LYS A 19 -3.29 -16.63 1.81
C LYS A 19 -3.57 -16.05 0.43
N LEU A 20 -3.18 -16.77 -0.62
CA LEU A 20 -3.48 -16.36 -1.99
C LEU A 20 -4.98 -16.40 -2.31
N SER A 21 -5.74 -17.28 -1.65
CA SER A 21 -7.21 -17.35 -1.78
C SER A 21 -7.91 -16.05 -1.38
N ASP A 22 -7.31 -15.31 -0.44
CA ASP A 22 -7.88 -14.12 0.17
C ASP A 22 -7.33 -12.84 -0.49
N LEU A 23 -6.50 -12.99 -1.54
CA LEU A 23 -5.90 -11.87 -2.27
C LEU A 23 -6.92 -10.82 -2.75
N PRO A 24 -8.09 -11.21 -3.30
CA PRO A 24 -9.12 -10.22 -3.67
C PRO A 24 -9.53 -9.33 -2.50
N ASP A 25 -9.70 -9.89 -1.30
CA ASP A 25 -10.11 -9.15 -0.11
C ASP A 25 -9.01 -8.20 0.37
N TYR A 26 -7.75 -8.65 0.32
CA TYR A 26 -6.60 -7.80 0.65
C TYR A 26 -6.51 -6.60 -0.29
N ILE A 27 -6.72 -6.82 -1.60
CA ILE A 27 -6.72 -5.73 -2.59
C ILE A 27 -7.85 -4.75 -2.31
N ASN A 28 -9.08 -5.24 -2.12
CA ASN A 28 -10.25 -4.40 -1.86
C ASN A 28 -10.06 -3.52 -0.62
N ARG A 29 -9.56 -4.11 0.49
CA ARG A 29 -9.24 -3.37 1.72
C ARG A 29 -8.18 -2.29 1.51
N ALA A 30 -7.13 -2.57 0.71
CA ALA A 30 -6.11 -1.57 0.43
C ALA A 30 -6.65 -0.42 -0.42
N LEU A 31 -7.47 -0.72 -1.43
CA LEU A 31 -8.10 0.28 -2.29
C LEU A 31 -9.05 1.19 -1.49
N GLU A 32 -9.87 0.60 -0.62
CA GLU A 32 -10.79 1.34 0.25
C GLU A 32 -10.03 2.27 1.21
N GLN A 33 -8.99 1.77 1.88
CA GLN A 33 -8.18 2.59 2.79
C GLN A 33 -7.39 3.69 2.05
N ALA A 34 -6.93 3.41 0.84
CA ALA A 34 -6.17 4.38 0.05
C ALA A 34 -7.03 5.57 -0.39
N GLY A 35 -8.28 5.33 -0.80
CA GLY A 35 -9.10 6.33 -1.47
C GLY A 35 -8.47 6.82 -2.78
N GLU A 36 -8.92 7.98 -3.27
CA GLU A 36 -8.48 8.54 -4.56
C GLU A 36 -7.48 9.69 -4.38
N GLY A 37 -6.34 9.62 -5.09
CA GLY A 37 -5.37 10.71 -5.21
C GLY A 37 -4.52 11.00 -3.96
N ASN A 38 -4.58 10.13 -2.95
CA ASN A 38 -3.82 10.29 -1.70
C ASN A 38 -2.36 9.81 -1.84
N ASP A 39 -1.51 10.26 -0.90
CA ASP A 39 -0.17 9.74 -0.73
C ASP A 39 -0.22 8.54 0.22
N ILE A 40 0.16 7.37 -0.27
CA ILE A 40 0.03 6.11 0.47
C ILE A 40 1.38 5.64 0.96
N ILE A 41 1.42 5.17 2.21
CA ILE A 41 2.56 4.49 2.80
C ILE A 41 2.15 3.04 3.10
N LEU A 42 2.77 2.07 2.44
CA LEU A 42 2.66 0.66 2.80
C LEU A 42 3.71 0.31 3.85
N THR A 43 3.29 -0.38 4.90
CA THR A 43 4.14 -0.83 6.00
C THR A 43 3.62 -2.15 6.59
N GLY A 44 4.33 -2.68 7.58
CA GLY A 44 3.98 -3.91 8.29
C GLY A 44 4.74 -5.14 7.80
N LYS A 45 4.76 -6.18 8.62
CA LYS A 45 5.29 -7.47 8.17
C LYS A 45 4.28 -8.09 7.20
N ALA A 46 4.71 -8.33 5.96
CA ALA A 46 3.93 -9.03 4.95
C ALA A 46 4.84 -9.69 3.92
N PRO A 47 4.42 -10.79 3.29
CA PRO A 47 5.21 -11.43 2.25
C PRO A 47 5.36 -10.50 1.04
N VAL A 48 6.51 -10.62 0.36
CA VAL A 48 6.87 -9.76 -0.78
C VAL A 48 5.79 -9.76 -1.87
N TRP A 49 5.20 -10.92 -2.16
CA TRP A 49 4.15 -11.03 -3.18
C TRP A 49 2.91 -10.18 -2.84
N LEU A 50 2.58 -10.00 -1.56
CA LEU A 50 1.43 -9.19 -1.15
C LEU A 50 1.74 -7.71 -1.39
N TYR A 51 2.93 -7.26 -1.01
CA TYR A 51 3.40 -5.90 -1.34
C TYR A 51 3.34 -5.62 -2.85
N LEU A 52 3.82 -6.54 -3.68
CA LEU A 52 3.80 -6.39 -5.15
C LEU A 52 2.36 -6.25 -5.68
N LYS A 53 1.44 -7.12 -5.23
CA LYS A 53 0.04 -7.08 -5.67
C LYS A 53 -0.68 -5.80 -5.22
N ILE A 54 -0.51 -5.39 -3.97
CA ILE A 54 -1.11 -4.16 -3.45
C ILE A 54 -0.51 -2.92 -4.14
N ALA A 55 0.81 -2.85 -4.30
CA ALA A 55 1.45 -1.73 -4.99
C ALA A 55 0.96 -1.58 -6.44
N HIS A 56 0.80 -2.70 -7.16
CA HIS A 56 0.24 -2.69 -8.51
C HIS A 56 -1.20 -2.19 -8.53
N ALA A 57 -2.07 -2.70 -7.64
CA ALA A 57 -3.47 -2.26 -7.56
C ALA A 57 -3.60 -0.76 -7.23
N LEU A 58 -2.66 -0.20 -6.46
CA LEU A 58 -2.64 1.21 -6.09
C LEU A 58 -2.06 2.14 -7.17
N HIS A 59 -1.41 1.62 -8.22
CA HIS A 59 -0.70 2.42 -9.23
C HIS A 59 -1.61 3.39 -10.03
N GLY A 60 -2.92 3.13 -10.06
CA GLY A 60 -3.92 4.04 -10.66
C GLY A 60 -4.82 4.76 -9.66
N LYS A 61 -4.57 4.62 -8.35
CA LYS A 61 -5.42 5.13 -7.27
C LYS A 61 -4.69 6.13 -6.38
N ALA A 62 -3.48 5.76 -5.97
CA ALA A 62 -2.62 6.64 -5.20
C ALA A 62 -1.91 7.62 -6.13
N ARG A 63 -1.71 8.85 -5.66
CA ARG A 63 -0.86 9.82 -6.36
C ARG A 63 0.63 9.51 -6.17
N LYS A 64 0.99 9.08 -4.96
CA LYS A 64 2.35 8.68 -4.57
C LYS A 64 2.26 7.45 -3.69
N LEU A 65 3.15 6.49 -3.90
CA LEU A 65 3.25 5.28 -3.07
C LEU A 65 4.65 5.17 -2.48
N ILE A 66 4.70 4.94 -1.18
CA ILE A 66 5.93 4.79 -0.40
C ILE A 66 5.88 3.43 0.30
N TYR A 67 6.97 2.68 0.24
CA TYR A 67 7.24 1.58 1.14
C TYR A 67 7.99 2.10 2.37
N ARG A 68 7.54 1.74 3.58
CA ARG A 68 8.21 2.09 4.83
C ARG A 68 8.62 0.83 5.58
N SER A 69 9.90 0.75 5.92
CA SER A 69 10.44 -0.31 6.79
C SER A 69 11.34 0.27 7.87
N PRO A 70 11.53 -0.42 9.01
CA PRO A 70 12.45 0.03 10.05
C PRO A 70 13.92 0.00 9.59
N VAL A 71 14.25 -0.71 8.51
CA VAL A 71 15.62 -0.88 8.02
C VAL A 71 15.97 0.19 6.98
N THR A 72 15.08 0.42 6.02
CA THR A 72 15.33 1.32 4.88
C THR A 72 14.73 2.71 5.06
N GLY A 73 13.86 2.90 6.05
CA GLY A 73 13.01 4.08 6.12
C GLY A 73 12.03 4.13 4.94
N ASP A 74 11.79 5.34 4.42
CA ASP A 74 10.89 5.59 3.29
C ASP A 74 11.58 5.35 1.95
N VAL A 75 11.03 4.45 1.16
CA VAL A 75 11.41 4.21 -0.23
C VAL A 75 10.22 4.54 -1.13
N VAL A 76 10.37 5.51 -2.03
CA VAL A 76 9.33 5.84 -3.00
C VAL A 76 9.25 4.72 -4.03
N ILE A 77 8.06 4.12 -4.18
CA ILE A 77 7.79 3.11 -5.23
C ILE A 77 7.43 3.84 -6.53
N PHE A 78 6.50 4.80 -6.46
CA PHE A 78 6.18 5.68 -7.57
C PHE A 78 5.70 7.04 -7.06
N ASN A 79 5.80 8.04 -7.93
CA ASN A 79 5.31 9.40 -7.67
C ASN A 79 4.74 10.00 -8.95
N HIS A 80 3.42 10.14 -9.00
CA HIS A 80 2.71 10.82 -10.08
C HIS A 80 2.33 12.26 -9.71
N ASN A 81 2.98 12.85 -8.71
CA ASN A 81 2.86 14.29 -8.49
C ASN A 81 3.59 15.03 -9.63
N PRO A 82 2.89 15.80 -10.48
CA PRO A 82 3.51 16.50 -11.61
C PRO A 82 4.22 17.80 -11.21
N MET A 83 4.16 18.17 -9.92
CA MET A 83 4.81 19.36 -9.36
C MET A 83 6.10 19.00 -8.64
#